data_AF-A0A497KSD3-F1
#
_entry.id   AF-A0A497KSD3-F1
#
_cell.length_a   1.000
_cell.length_b   1.000
_cell.length_c   1.000
_cell.angle_alpha   90.00
_cell.angle_beta   90.00
_cell.angle_gamma   90.00
#
_symmetry.space_group_name_H-M   'P 1'
#
loop_
_entity.id
_entity.type
_entity.pdbx_description
1 polymer ?
#
loop_
_entity_poly.entity_id
_entity_poly.type
_entity_poly.pdbx_seq_one_letter_code
_entity_poly.pdbx_strand_id
1 'polypeptide(L)'
;MLLTSCKPKVEIRGIYATALTKILSNHFQIVRMSKVISERFNKKTIHDFGEVSIRDKADKHGIVVLGTVEGAEEVVKILKEILPDVVVREKSLKGWLGYGCFNVEFPYLSKKLLDKIRNKVTPTIPNHHKLRIFASSFVDEAEKKLCSSPEMEKELEEMLKMLINFEVGEEFKIDHVKPDGWILNLKGEITNVKPTGTLEVKRKFRGKGFYDGLKIPKDEGDYCITKIKEGSWIVKHTYYSSENNLKGEFYNINTPVEFYPGKARYIDLEVDVVKRPGEEPEIIDLEILEKVSEEGFITEKLTEAAKEIAEKLVETLPETKKYEHLAEQIKPKFQLLGNSDC
;
A
#
# COMPACT_ATOMS: atom_id res chain seq x y z
N MET A 1 8.17 -42.55 16.94
CA MET A 1 6.93 -41.88 17.40
C MET A 1 6.80 -40.61 16.57
N LEU A 2 5.97 -40.65 15.52
CA LEU A 2 5.76 -39.51 14.62
C LEU A 2 5.00 -38.43 15.39
N LEU A 3 5.70 -37.39 15.84
CA LEU A 3 5.08 -36.14 16.24
C LEU A 3 4.51 -35.53 14.95
N THR A 4 3.24 -35.78 14.66
CA THR A 4 2.47 -34.90 13.78
C THR A 4 2.48 -33.53 14.46
N SER A 5 3.37 -32.63 14.05
CA SER A 5 3.36 -31.26 14.59
C SER A 5 2.05 -30.63 14.15
N CYS A 6 1.07 -30.57 15.05
CA CYS A 6 -0.15 -29.82 14.80
C CYS A 6 0.25 -28.40 14.40
N LYS A 7 -0.17 -27.97 13.21
CA LYS A 7 0.05 -26.60 12.76
C LYS A 7 -0.58 -25.64 13.78
N PRO A 8 0.06 -24.49 14.07
CA PRO A 8 -0.36 -23.63 15.17
C PRO A 8 -1.78 -23.11 14.97
N LYS A 9 -2.52 -22.98 16.08
CA LYS A 9 -3.89 -22.44 16.07
C LYS A 9 -3.86 -20.93 15.89
N VAL A 10 -4.66 -20.40 14.97
CA VAL A 10 -4.66 -18.95 14.64
C VAL A 10 -5.98 -18.31 15.06
N GLU A 11 -5.90 -17.22 15.82
CA GLU A 11 -7.04 -16.37 16.16
C GLU A 11 -6.99 -15.05 15.38
N ILE A 12 -8.05 -14.72 14.66
CA ILE A 12 -8.11 -13.54 13.79
C ILE A 12 -9.23 -12.59 14.23
N ARG A 13 -8.92 -11.30 14.35
CA ARG A 13 -9.90 -10.20 14.51
C ARG A 13 -9.49 -8.98 13.70
N GLY A 14 -10.47 -8.12 13.44
CA GLY A 14 -10.26 -6.86 12.75
C GLY A 14 -10.95 -6.80 11.41
N ILE A 15 -10.73 -5.71 10.69
CA ILE A 15 -11.38 -5.42 9.41
C ILE A 15 -10.95 -6.40 8.32
N TYR A 16 -9.73 -6.95 8.42
CA TYR A 16 -9.19 -7.94 7.47
C TYR A 16 -9.62 -9.39 7.78
N ALA A 17 -10.34 -9.62 8.88
CA ALA A 17 -10.53 -10.97 9.42
C ALA A 17 -11.22 -11.95 8.47
N THR A 18 -12.20 -11.51 7.67
CA THR A 18 -12.89 -12.39 6.72
C THR A 18 -11.97 -12.85 5.59
N ALA A 19 -11.24 -11.93 4.96
CA ALA A 19 -10.30 -12.26 3.88
C ALA A 19 -9.17 -13.17 4.40
N LEU A 20 -8.59 -12.81 5.55
CA LEU A 20 -7.52 -13.60 6.16
C LEU A 20 -7.98 -14.97 6.65
N THR A 21 -9.22 -15.11 7.14
CA THR A 21 -9.79 -16.42 7.48
C THR A 21 -9.89 -17.30 6.24
N LYS A 22 -10.35 -16.75 5.10
CA LYS A 22 -10.43 -17.50 3.84
C LYS A 22 -9.05 -17.98 3.39
N ILE A 23 -8.03 -17.13 3.43
CA ILE A 23 -6.64 -17.48 3.10
C ILE A 23 -6.10 -18.55 4.06
N LEU A 24 -6.10 -18.25 5.36
CA LEU A 24 -5.35 -19.01 6.35
C LEU A 24 -6.03 -20.31 6.77
N SER A 25 -7.35 -20.46 6.58
CA SER A 25 -8.06 -21.69 6.94
C SER A 25 -7.68 -22.91 6.11
N ASN A 26 -7.00 -22.73 4.96
CA ASN A 26 -6.40 -23.81 4.18
C ASN A 26 -5.08 -24.33 4.80
N HIS A 27 -4.47 -23.53 5.67
CA HIS A 27 -3.13 -23.79 6.23
C HIS A 27 -3.17 -24.04 7.73
N PHE A 28 -4.10 -23.45 8.46
CA PHE A 28 -4.16 -23.48 9.93
C PHE A 28 -5.55 -23.78 10.46
N GLN A 29 -5.61 -24.28 11.69
CA GLN A 29 -6.86 -24.34 12.44
C GLN A 29 -7.20 -22.94 12.95
N ILE A 30 -8.25 -22.34 12.40
CA ILE A 30 -8.74 -21.03 12.85
C ILE A 30 -9.64 -21.23 14.08
N VAL A 31 -9.24 -20.64 15.20
CA VAL A 31 -9.94 -20.73 16.48
C VAL A 31 -10.60 -19.40 16.86
N ARG A 32 -11.54 -19.47 17.79
CA ARG A 32 -12.29 -18.35 18.36
C ARG A 32 -12.82 -17.43 17.28
N MET A 33 -13.39 -17.95 16.20
CA MET A 33 -14.11 -17.13 15.22
C MET A 33 -15.18 -16.30 15.93
N SER A 34 -15.33 -15.02 15.55
CA SER A 34 -16.48 -14.23 16.00
C SER A 34 -17.77 -14.80 15.39
N LYS A 35 -18.92 -14.48 15.98
CA LYS A 35 -20.24 -14.93 15.48
C LYS A 35 -20.40 -14.65 13.98
N VAL A 36 -20.05 -13.43 13.55
CA VAL A 36 -20.11 -13.00 12.15
C VAL A 36 -19.23 -13.86 11.24
N ILE A 37 -18.00 -14.19 11.68
CA ILE A 37 -17.10 -15.04 10.88
C ILE A 37 -17.61 -16.48 10.83
N SER A 38 -18.05 -17.05 11.96
CA SER A 38 -18.60 -18.41 11.97
C SER A 38 -19.82 -18.55 11.04
N GLU A 39 -20.70 -17.54 11.01
CA GLU A 39 -21.87 -17.51 10.14
C GLU A 39 -21.46 -17.42 8.67
N ARG A 40 -20.55 -16.50 8.31
CA ARG A 40 -20.04 -16.32 6.94
C ARG A 40 -19.43 -17.59 6.36
N PHE A 41 -18.73 -18.38 7.18
CA PHE A 41 -18.07 -19.61 6.74
C PHE A 41 -18.92 -20.87 6.98
N ASN A 42 -20.12 -20.74 7.54
CA ASN A 42 -20.96 -21.87 7.98
C ASN A 42 -20.17 -22.92 8.81
N LYS A 43 -19.33 -22.45 9.74
CA LYS A 43 -18.46 -23.29 10.58
C LYS A 43 -18.70 -23.00 12.05
N LYS A 44 -18.76 -24.05 12.87
CA LYS A 44 -18.78 -23.89 14.33
C LYS A 44 -17.42 -23.38 14.80
N THR A 45 -17.46 -22.42 15.72
CA THR A 45 -16.25 -21.86 16.31
C THR A 45 -15.62 -22.85 17.29
N ILE A 46 -14.29 -22.95 17.27
CA ILE A 46 -13.51 -23.73 18.23
C ILE A 46 -13.03 -22.77 19.32
N HIS A 47 -13.25 -23.09 20.59
CA HIS A 47 -12.98 -22.15 21.70
C HIS A 47 -11.58 -22.25 22.33
N ASP A 48 -10.71 -23.08 21.75
CA ASP A 48 -9.31 -23.21 22.15
C ASP A 48 -8.55 -21.88 22.07
N PHE A 49 -7.44 -21.78 22.80
CA PHE A 49 -6.54 -20.63 22.71
C PHE A 49 -5.75 -20.67 21.40
N GLY A 50 -5.63 -19.51 20.74
CA GLY A 50 -4.75 -19.34 19.59
C GLY A 50 -3.29 -19.23 20.04
N GLU A 51 -2.41 -19.91 19.31
CA GLU A 51 -0.95 -19.80 19.45
C GLU A 51 -0.41 -18.62 18.65
N VAL A 52 -1.17 -18.17 17.65
CA VAL A 52 -0.92 -16.94 16.88
C VAL A 52 -2.18 -16.09 16.88
N SER A 53 -2.02 -14.81 17.21
CA SER A 53 -3.04 -13.78 17.16
C SER A 53 -2.77 -12.83 16.00
N ILE A 54 -3.82 -12.57 15.22
CA ILE A 54 -3.83 -11.57 14.16
C ILE A 54 -4.85 -10.50 14.51
N ARG A 55 -4.40 -9.24 14.54
CA ARG A 55 -5.20 -8.05 14.87
C ARG A 55 -4.87 -6.93 13.90
N ASP A 56 -5.78 -5.99 13.69
CA ASP A 56 -5.48 -4.79 12.90
C ASP A 56 -4.34 -3.98 13.55
N LYS A 57 -3.51 -3.33 12.73
CA LYS A 57 -2.67 -2.22 13.19
C LYS A 57 -3.56 -1.07 13.67
N ALA A 58 -3.04 -0.23 14.58
CA ALA A 58 -3.75 0.95 15.07
C ALA A 58 -4.16 1.93 13.95
N ASP A 59 -3.34 2.03 12.90
CA ASP A 59 -3.60 2.87 11.72
C ASP A 59 -4.49 2.18 10.68
N LYS A 60 -4.88 0.92 10.90
CA LYS A 60 -5.69 0.07 10.01
C LYS A 60 -5.11 -0.17 8.61
N HIS A 61 -3.87 0.22 8.33
CA HIS A 61 -3.20 -0.03 7.05
C HIS A 61 -2.62 -1.46 6.95
N GLY A 62 -2.94 -2.33 7.90
CA GLY A 62 -2.46 -3.71 7.92
C GLY A 62 -2.78 -4.40 9.24
N ILE A 63 -1.99 -5.41 9.59
CA ILE A 63 -2.18 -6.24 10.78
C ILE A 63 -0.90 -6.35 11.62
N VAL A 64 -1.07 -6.77 12.87
CA VAL A 64 -0.03 -7.29 13.74
C VAL A 64 -0.24 -8.80 13.87
N VAL A 65 0.81 -9.57 13.58
CA VAL A 65 0.89 -11.01 13.81
C VAL A 65 1.75 -11.25 15.04
N LEU A 66 1.17 -11.82 16.08
CA LEU A 66 1.85 -12.07 17.36
C LEU A 66 1.59 -13.52 17.79
N GLY A 67 2.64 -14.31 18.04
CA GLY A 67 2.46 -15.69 18.44
C GLY A 67 3.77 -16.43 18.64
N THR A 68 3.72 -17.77 18.66
CA THR A 68 4.95 -18.58 18.59
C THR A 68 5.77 -18.14 17.38
N VAL A 69 7.11 -18.18 17.48
CA VAL A 69 8.00 -17.74 16.40
C VAL A 69 7.66 -18.47 15.09
N GLU A 70 7.61 -19.81 15.15
CA GLU A 70 7.29 -20.68 14.01
C GLU A 70 5.92 -20.35 13.40
N GLY A 71 4.89 -20.14 14.23
CA GLY A 71 3.55 -19.86 13.74
C GLY A 71 3.40 -18.47 13.13
N ALA A 72 4.03 -17.47 13.73
CA ALA A 72 4.01 -16.10 13.21
C ALA A 72 4.80 -15.99 11.90
N GLU A 73 5.96 -16.65 11.80
CA GLU A 73 6.77 -16.69 10.57
C GLU A 73 6.05 -17.41 9.43
N GLU A 74 5.36 -18.54 9.69
CA GLU A 74 4.61 -19.25 8.66
C GLU A 74 3.40 -18.43 8.17
N VAL A 75 2.69 -17.72 9.05
CA VAL A 75 1.62 -16.79 8.64
C VAL A 75 2.19 -15.71 7.72
N VAL A 76 3.31 -15.08 8.12
CA VAL A 76 3.96 -14.03 7.33
C VAL A 76 4.40 -14.55 5.96
N LYS A 77 4.97 -15.75 5.90
CA LYS A 77 5.40 -16.39 4.66
C LYS A 77 4.23 -16.58 3.69
N ILE A 78 3.11 -17.14 4.16
CA ILE A 78 1.90 -17.33 3.35
C ILE A 78 1.38 -15.99 2.82
N LEU A 79 1.38 -14.94 3.65
CA LEU A 79 0.96 -13.61 3.21
C LEU A 79 1.89 -13.03 2.16
N LYS A 80 3.21 -13.19 2.28
CA LYS A 80 4.20 -12.79 1.26
C LYS A 80 4.05 -13.54 -0.06
N GLU A 81 3.65 -14.81 -0.02
CA GLU A 81 3.43 -15.62 -1.22
C GLU A 81 2.19 -15.17 -2.01
N ILE A 82 1.12 -14.83 -1.30
CA ILE A 82 -0.21 -14.52 -1.86
C ILE A 82 -0.36 -13.04 -2.21
N LEU A 83 0.12 -12.15 -1.35
CA LEU A 83 -0.14 -10.71 -1.47
C LEU A 83 0.93 -10.02 -2.32
N PRO A 84 0.53 -9.18 -3.31
CA PRO A 84 1.43 -8.69 -4.34
C PRO A 84 2.43 -7.64 -3.86
N ASP A 85 2.03 -6.78 -2.93
CA ASP A 85 2.81 -5.62 -2.49
C ASP A 85 2.91 -5.51 -0.96
N VAL A 86 2.78 -6.65 -0.25
CA VAL A 86 2.84 -6.67 1.22
C VAL A 86 4.22 -6.26 1.74
N VAL A 87 4.25 -5.47 2.82
CA VAL A 87 5.48 -5.06 3.50
C VAL A 87 5.46 -5.58 4.93
N VAL A 88 6.54 -6.21 5.36
CA VAL A 88 6.61 -6.92 6.65
C VAL A 88 7.76 -6.37 7.47
N ARG A 89 7.47 -5.96 8.71
CA ARG A 89 8.48 -5.47 9.66
C ARG A 89 8.50 -6.37 10.87
N GLU A 90 9.63 -7.01 11.11
CA GLU A 90 9.84 -7.76 12.34
C GLU A 90 10.03 -6.78 13.50
N LYS A 91 9.23 -6.93 14.56
CA LYS A 91 9.56 -6.34 15.85
C LYS A 91 10.38 -7.37 16.60
N SER A 92 11.68 -7.11 16.74
CA SER A 92 12.61 -8.00 17.45
C SER A 92 12.21 -8.16 18.92
N LEU A 93 11.33 -9.11 19.19
CA LEU A 93 11.14 -9.77 20.48
C LEU A 93 11.67 -11.21 20.44
N LYS A 94 12.36 -11.58 19.35
CA LYS A 94 13.16 -12.82 19.24
C LYS A 94 14.19 -12.83 20.37
N GLY A 95 13.84 -13.46 21.49
CA GLY A 95 14.77 -13.73 22.58
C GLY A 95 14.29 -13.39 24.00
N TRP A 96 13.34 -12.47 24.21
CA TRP A 96 12.97 -12.09 25.59
C TRP A 96 11.81 -12.93 26.16
N LEU A 97 10.89 -13.40 25.31
CA LEU A 97 9.72 -14.19 25.73
C LEU A 97 9.42 -15.41 24.82
N GLY A 98 10.19 -15.64 23.75
CA GLY A 98 9.95 -16.78 22.83
C GLY A 98 8.80 -16.59 21.82
N TYR A 99 8.36 -15.35 21.57
CA TYR A 99 7.28 -15.04 20.62
C TYR A 99 7.80 -14.25 19.41
N GLY A 100 7.24 -14.53 18.23
CA GLY A 100 7.41 -13.73 17.02
C GLY A 100 6.37 -12.60 16.98
N CYS A 101 6.78 -11.40 16.54
CA CYS A 101 5.91 -10.24 16.41
C CYS A 101 6.22 -9.50 15.11
N PHE A 102 5.24 -9.42 14.22
CA PHE A 102 5.39 -8.81 12.90
C PHE A 102 4.30 -7.76 12.67
N ASN A 103 4.72 -6.57 12.23
CA ASN A 103 3.82 -5.60 11.63
C ASN A 103 3.76 -5.90 10.13
N VAL A 104 2.59 -6.27 9.63
CA VAL A 104 2.37 -6.52 8.20
C VAL A 104 1.51 -5.39 7.65
N GLU A 105 2.03 -4.62 6.71
CA GLU A 105 1.32 -3.54 6.03
C GLU A 105 0.76 -4.04 4.69
N PHE A 106 -0.46 -3.63 4.38
CA PHE A 106 -1.17 -3.99 3.14
C PHE A 106 -1.32 -2.73 2.31
N PRO A 107 -0.50 -2.50 1.28
CA PRO A 107 -0.66 -1.37 0.35
C PRO A 107 -1.82 -1.60 -0.63
N TYR A 108 -1.91 -0.73 -1.63
CA TYR A 108 -3.05 -0.65 -2.55
C TYR A 108 -3.46 -2.01 -3.16
N LEU A 109 -2.52 -2.77 -3.72
CA LEU A 109 -2.85 -4.02 -4.44
C LEU A 109 -3.24 -5.13 -3.47
N SER A 110 -2.56 -5.22 -2.31
CA SER A 110 -2.91 -6.15 -1.24
C SER A 110 -4.32 -5.90 -0.71
N LYS A 111 -4.70 -4.64 -0.45
CA LYS A 111 -6.07 -4.31 -0.04
C LYS A 111 -7.09 -4.71 -1.11
N LYS A 112 -6.82 -4.40 -2.38
CA LYS A 112 -7.67 -4.78 -3.52
C LYS A 112 -7.83 -6.30 -3.63
N LEU A 113 -6.75 -7.06 -3.44
CA LEU A 113 -6.81 -8.52 -3.47
C LEU A 113 -7.59 -9.09 -2.28
N LEU A 114 -7.36 -8.55 -1.08
CA LEU A 114 -8.11 -8.93 0.13
C LEU A 114 -9.60 -8.61 -0.01
N ASP A 115 -9.98 -7.47 -0.63
CA ASP A 115 -11.37 -7.16 -0.97
C ASP A 115 -11.97 -8.23 -1.90
N LYS A 116 -11.24 -8.63 -2.96
CA LYS A 116 -11.67 -9.69 -3.89
C LYS A 116 -11.84 -11.04 -3.19
N ILE A 117 -10.91 -11.41 -2.32
CA ILE A 117 -10.97 -12.65 -1.54
C ILE A 117 -12.16 -12.62 -0.58
N ARG A 118 -12.40 -11.48 0.09
CA ARG A 118 -13.58 -11.29 0.94
C ARG A 118 -14.87 -11.44 0.15
N ASN A 119 -14.92 -10.92 -1.08
CA ASN A 119 -16.10 -11.00 -1.94
C ASN A 119 -16.48 -12.44 -2.34
N LYS A 120 -15.53 -13.39 -2.31
CA LYS A 120 -15.83 -14.83 -2.47
C LYS A 120 -16.60 -15.43 -1.30
N VAL A 121 -16.66 -14.74 -0.16
CA VAL A 121 -17.29 -15.22 1.09
C VAL A 121 -18.55 -14.42 1.41
N THR A 122 -18.55 -13.11 1.17
CA THR A 122 -19.67 -12.23 1.50
C THR A 122 -19.66 -11.01 0.57
N PRO A 123 -20.83 -10.49 0.15
CA PRO A 123 -20.88 -9.29 -0.70
C PRO A 123 -20.01 -8.17 -0.13
N THR A 124 -19.10 -7.66 -0.97
CA THR A 124 -18.07 -6.71 -0.56
C THR A 124 -18.04 -5.56 -1.55
N ILE A 125 -18.19 -4.33 -1.05
CA ILE A 125 -18.07 -3.14 -1.88
C ILE A 125 -16.61 -2.96 -2.39
N PRO A 126 -16.40 -2.31 -3.55
CA PRO A 126 -15.06 -1.94 -3.98
C PRO A 126 -14.33 -1.07 -2.94
N ASN A 127 -13.02 -1.31 -2.76
CA ASN A 127 -12.17 -0.58 -1.81
C ASN A 127 -12.58 -0.73 -0.34
N HIS A 128 -13.28 -1.82 0.03
CA HIS A 128 -13.76 -2.07 1.38
C HIS A 128 -12.71 -1.78 2.46
N HIS A 129 -11.53 -2.41 2.39
CA HIS A 129 -10.54 -2.25 3.45
C HIS A 129 -9.99 -0.82 3.54
N LYS A 130 -9.84 -0.13 2.40
CA LYS A 130 -9.44 1.29 2.36
C LYS A 130 -10.51 2.16 3.02
N LEU A 131 -11.79 1.96 2.68
CA LEU A 131 -12.91 2.73 3.21
C LEU A 131 -13.14 2.47 4.70
N ARG A 132 -12.87 1.27 5.21
CA ARG A 132 -12.91 0.95 6.65
C ARG A 132 -11.99 1.82 7.51
N ILE A 133 -10.98 2.45 6.90
CA ILE A 133 -10.04 3.33 7.60
C ILE A 133 -10.74 4.64 8.02
N PHE A 134 -11.55 5.25 7.14
CA PHE A 134 -12.11 6.60 7.37
C PHE A 134 -13.64 6.69 7.24
N ALA A 135 -14.33 5.66 6.75
CA ALA A 135 -15.78 5.66 6.47
C ALA A 135 -16.48 4.37 6.92
N SER A 136 -16.07 3.76 8.04
CA SER A 136 -16.55 2.43 8.45
C SER A 136 -18.08 2.31 8.54
N SER A 137 -18.77 3.29 9.11
CA SER A 137 -20.24 3.25 9.23
C SER A 137 -20.93 3.25 7.87
N PHE A 138 -20.39 4.01 6.90
CA PHE A 138 -20.88 4.01 5.52
C PHE A 138 -20.67 2.65 4.87
N VAL A 139 -19.51 2.01 5.09
CA VAL A 139 -19.24 0.65 4.59
C VAL A 139 -20.28 -0.34 5.12
N ASP A 140 -20.59 -0.28 6.42
CA ASP A 140 -21.59 -1.17 7.03
C ASP A 140 -22.98 -0.99 6.39
N GLU A 141 -23.40 0.26 6.13
CA GLU A 141 -24.67 0.55 5.46
C GLU A 141 -24.67 0.11 3.99
N ALA A 142 -23.61 0.42 3.25
CA ALA A 142 -23.48 0.09 1.84
C ALA A 142 -23.47 -1.43 1.61
N GLU A 143 -22.72 -2.19 2.42
CA GLU A 143 -22.71 -3.66 2.33
C GLU A 143 -24.04 -4.29 2.72
N LYS A 144 -24.74 -3.71 3.71
CA LYS A 144 -26.10 -4.16 4.06
C LYS A 144 -27.07 -3.96 2.90
N LYS A 145 -27.01 -2.80 2.23
CA LYS A 145 -27.82 -2.51 1.03
C LYS A 145 -27.46 -3.46 -0.11
N LEU A 146 -26.17 -3.67 -0.38
CA LEU A 146 -25.70 -4.57 -1.44
C LEU A 146 -26.19 -6.01 -1.24
N CYS A 147 -26.24 -6.49 0.01
CA CYS A 147 -26.79 -7.80 0.34
C CYS A 147 -28.29 -7.93 0.03
N SER A 148 -29.06 -6.84 0.13
CA SER A 148 -30.50 -6.83 -0.13
C SER A 148 -30.84 -6.49 -1.59
N SER A 149 -30.01 -5.70 -2.26
CA SER A 149 -30.22 -5.18 -3.60
C SER A 149 -28.88 -5.14 -4.38
N PRO A 150 -28.44 -6.29 -4.95
CA PRO A 150 -27.18 -6.38 -5.70
C PRO A 150 -27.09 -5.42 -6.89
N GLU A 151 -28.22 -5.04 -7.48
CA GLU A 151 -28.31 -4.10 -8.60
C GLU A 151 -27.80 -2.68 -8.28
N MET A 152 -27.70 -2.33 -7.00
CA MET A 152 -27.21 -1.01 -6.54
C MET A 152 -25.68 -0.88 -6.57
N GLU A 153 -24.94 -1.92 -6.96
CA GLU A 153 -23.47 -1.93 -6.93
C GLU A 153 -22.84 -0.68 -7.59
N LYS A 154 -23.32 -0.31 -8.79
CA LYS A 154 -22.82 0.86 -9.52
C LYS A 154 -23.12 2.18 -8.81
N GLU A 155 -24.33 2.32 -8.29
CA GLU A 155 -24.74 3.53 -7.57
C GLU A 155 -23.91 3.72 -6.29
N LEU A 156 -23.72 2.63 -5.54
CA LEU A 156 -22.85 2.63 -4.36
C LEU A 156 -21.41 2.95 -4.73
N GLU A 157 -20.89 2.44 -5.85
CA GLU A 157 -19.54 2.77 -6.34
C GLU A 157 -19.39 4.28 -6.62
N GLU A 158 -20.37 4.91 -7.26
CA GLU A 158 -20.36 6.36 -7.51
C GLU A 158 -20.44 7.16 -6.21
N MET A 159 -21.31 6.77 -5.27
CA MET A 159 -21.36 7.40 -3.93
C MET A 159 -20.03 7.28 -3.18
N LEU A 160 -19.35 6.14 -3.31
CA LEU A 160 -18.05 5.89 -2.69
C LEU A 160 -16.95 6.78 -3.27
N LYS A 161 -16.98 7.04 -4.58
CA LYS A 161 -16.05 7.98 -5.24
C LYS A 161 -16.19 9.39 -4.66
N MET A 162 -17.42 9.82 -4.35
CA MET A 162 -17.69 11.14 -3.78
C MET A 162 -17.18 11.33 -2.34
N LEU A 163 -16.76 10.27 -1.63
CA LEU A 163 -16.21 10.40 -0.28
C LEU A 163 -14.81 11.02 -0.24
N ILE A 164 -14.13 11.07 -1.40
CA ILE A 164 -12.79 11.63 -1.54
C ILE A 164 -12.83 12.63 -2.69
N ASN A 165 -13.01 13.90 -2.35
CA ASN A 165 -12.91 15.01 -3.28
C ASN A 165 -11.75 15.92 -2.89
N PHE A 166 -11.23 16.65 -3.87
CA PHE A 166 -10.11 17.56 -3.71
C PHE A 166 -10.42 18.86 -4.42
N GLU A 167 -10.08 19.98 -3.77
CA GLU A 167 -10.29 21.32 -4.29
C GLU A 167 -8.97 22.09 -4.39
N VAL A 168 -8.89 22.99 -5.36
CA VAL A 168 -7.73 23.88 -5.51
C VAL A 168 -7.69 24.84 -4.31
N GLY A 169 -6.50 25.00 -3.73
CA GLY A 169 -6.25 25.81 -2.54
C GLY A 169 -6.27 25.02 -1.23
N GLU A 170 -6.70 23.75 -1.23
CA GLU A 170 -6.70 22.92 -0.03
C GLU A 170 -5.27 22.56 0.42
N GLU A 171 -5.06 22.49 1.74
CA GLU A 171 -3.87 21.83 2.29
C GLU A 171 -3.95 20.34 2.01
N PHE A 172 -2.88 19.79 1.44
CA PHE A 172 -2.78 18.38 1.10
C PHE A 172 -1.52 17.76 1.69
N LYS A 173 -1.69 16.58 2.30
CA LYS A 173 -0.61 15.82 2.92
C LYS A 173 -0.19 14.65 2.04
N ILE A 174 1.08 14.30 2.10
CA ILE A 174 1.61 13.10 1.45
C ILE A 174 2.33 12.31 2.53
N ASP A 175 1.75 11.17 2.89
CA ASP A 175 2.36 10.18 3.77
C ASP A 175 3.34 9.35 2.92
N HIS A 176 4.61 9.78 2.88
CA HIS A 176 5.70 9.06 2.22
C HIS A 176 6.26 8.05 3.23
N VAL A 177 5.79 6.81 3.13
CA VAL A 177 6.09 5.75 4.10
C VAL A 177 7.32 5.00 3.65
N LYS A 178 8.33 4.89 4.50
CA LYS A 178 9.52 4.09 4.25
C LYS A 178 9.25 2.59 4.50
N PRO A 179 10.00 1.67 3.88
CA PRO A 179 9.85 0.24 4.09
C PRO A 179 9.94 -0.17 5.57
N ASP A 180 10.83 0.46 6.33
CA ASP A 180 11.00 0.27 7.78
C ASP A 180 9.83 0.79 8.64
N GLY A 181 8.90 1.55 8.04
CA GLY A 181 7.70 2.08 8.67
C GLY A 181 7.80 3.50 9.20
N TRP A 182 8.95 4.16 9.05
CA TRP A 182 9.01 5.60 9.27
C TRP A 182 8.13 6.33 8.25
N ILE A 183 7.47 7.41 8.67
CA ILE A 183 6.56 8.17 7.81
C ILE A 183 7.06 9.60 7.71
N LEU A 184 7.55 9.96 6.53
CA LEU A 184 7.84 11.34 6.18
C LEU A 184 6.54 12.03 5.74
N ASN A 185 6.08 12.97 6.56
CA ASN A 185 4.85 13.71 6.30
C ASN A 185 5.16 14.99 5.52
N LEU A 186 4.88 14.98 4.22
CA LEU A 186 5.04 16.14 3.36
C LEU A 186 3.72 16.91 3.32
N LYS A 187 3.80 18.24 3.28
CA LYS A 187 2.63 19.13 3.20
C LYS A 187 2.79 20.13 2.08
N GLY A 188 1.72 20.36 1.34
CA GLY A 188 1.65 21.36 0.28
C GLY A 188 0.21 21.82 0.05
N GLU A 189 0.03 22.62 -0.98
CA GLU A 189 -1.26 23.16 -1.40
C GLU A 189 -1.64 22.58 -2.76
N ILE A 190 -2.90 22.16 -2.94
CA ILE A 190 -3.39 21.70 -4.24
C ILE A 190 -3.50 22.90 -5.17
N THR A 191 -2.70 22.93 -6.23
CA THR A 191 -2.75 23.99 -7.24
C THR A 191 -3.57 23.62 -8.47
N ASN A 192 -3.82 22.32 -8.68
CA ASN A 192 -4.58 21.84 -9.82
C ASN A 192 -5.18 20.45 -9.55
N VAL A 193 -6.42 20.24 -10.02
CA VAL A 193 -7.11 18.94 -10.02
C VAL A 193 -7.52 18.65 -11.46
N LYS A 194 -6.85 17.70 -12.11
CA LYS A 194 -7.11 17.39 -13.52
C LYS A 194 -8.35 16.49 -13.65
N PRO A 195 -9.08 16.56 -14.78
CA PRO A 195 -10.18 15.63 -15.07
C PRO A 195 -9.79 14.16 -15.03
N THR A 196 -8.50 13.85 -15.25
CA THR A 196 -7.93 12.50 -15.17
C THR A 196 -7.72 12.00 -13.73
N GLY A 197 -8.09 12.78 -12.72
CA GLY A 197 -7.86 12.49 -11.29
C GLY A 197 -6.43 12.76 -10.82
N THR A 198 -5.60 13.42 -11.63
CA THR A 198 -4.23 13.81 -11.24
C THR A 198 -4.25 15.09 -10.43
N LEU A 199 -3.60 15.08 -9.27
CA LEU A 199 -3.40 16.26 -8.42
C LEU A 199 -2.02 16.87 -8.68
N GLU A 200 -1.95 18.19 -8.72
CA GLU A 200 -0.69 18.94 -8.66
C GLU A 200 -0.62 19.66 -7.30
N VAL A 201 0.36 19.28 -6.48
CA VAL A 201 0.56 19.78 -5.11
C VAL A 201 1.84 20.59 -5.03
N LYS A 202 1.71 21.88 -4.71
CA LYS A 202 2.86 22.80 -4.61
C LYS A 202 3.40 22.85 -3.18
N ARG A 203 4.72 22.75 -3.06
CA ARG A 203 5.46 22.83 -1.80
C ARG A 203 6.55 23.90 -1.93
N LYS A 204 6.67 24.79 -0.93
CA LYS A 204 7.75 25.79 -0.87
C LYS A 204 8.84 25.31 0.08
N PHE A 205 10.11 25.48 -0.29
CA PHE A 205 11.24 25.15 0.56
C PHE A 205 11.81 26.40 1.22
N ARG A 206 12.38 26.20 2.43
CA ARG A 206 13.08 27.23 3.20
C ARG A 206 14.48 26.73 3.53
N GLY A 207 15.42 27.66 3.65
CA GLY A 207 16.82 27.38 3.97
C GLY A 207 17.60 26.78 2.80
N LYS A 208 18.93 26.76 2.95
CA LYS A 208 19.85 26.19 1.97
C LYS A 208 20.07 24.69 2.21
N GLY A 209 20.48 23.98 1.17
CA GLY A 209 20.87 22.57 1.26
C GLY A 209 21.15 21.99 -0.12
N PHE A 210 20.94 20.68 -0.26
CA PHE A 210 20.98 20.00 -1.55
C PHE A 210 19.71 19.17 -1.74
N TYR A 211 19.33 18.97 -3.00
CA TYR A 211 18.41 17.92 -3.37
C TYR A 211 19.26 16.69 -3.68
N ASP A 212 19.48 15.82 -2.69
CA ASP A 212 20.56 14.82 -2.73
C ASP A 212 20.49 13.88 -3.94
N GLY A 213 19.31 13.36 -4.27
CA GLY A 213 19.14 12.52 -5.47
C GLY A 213 19.37 13.29 -6.79
N LEU A 214 19.09 14.59 -6.82
CA LEU A 214 19.40 15.46 -7.96
C LEU A 214 20.81 16.06 -7.92
N LYS A 215 21.58 15.88 -6.84
CA LYS A 215 22.94 16.43 -6.66
C LYS A 215 23.06 17.92 -7.04
N ILE A 216 22.00 18.69 -6.83
CA ILE A 216 21.95 20.14 -7.13
C ILE A 216 21.65 20.95 -5.87
N PRO A 217 22.13 22.20 -5.79
CA PRO A 217 21.84 23.08 -4.65
C PRO A 217 20.34 23.28 -4.48
N LYS A 218 19.92 23.39 -3.23
CA LYS A 218 18.59 23.87 -2.82
C LYS A 218 18.75 25.27 -2.24
N ASP A 219 18.00 26.20 -2.77
CA ASP A 219 18.05 27.61 -2.40
C ASP A 219 16.75 28.06 -1.73
N GLU A 220 16.83 29.17 -1.01
CA GLU A 220 15.65 29.76 -0.39
C GLU A 220 14.68 30.29 -1.45
N GLY A 221 13.40 29.97 -1.29
CA GLY A 221 12.37 30.35 -2.25
C GLY A 221 12.17 29.33 -3.38
N ASP A 222 13.01 28.31 -3.48
CA ASP A 222 12.75 27.15 -4.33
C ASP A 222 11.39 26.53 -3.99
N TYR A 223 10.77 25.92 -5.00
CA TYR A 223 9.53 25.19 -4.81
C TYR A 223 9.49 23.91 -5.64
N CYS A 224 8.64 22.97 -5.21
CA CYS A 224 8.37 21.74 -5.92
C CYS A 224 6.89 21.68 -6.30
N ILE A 225 6.61 21.24 -7.53
CA ILE A 225 5.28 20.80 -7.95
C ILE A 225 5.30 19.28 -7.96
N THR A 226 4.46 18.66 -7.13
CA THR A 226 4.32 17.20 -7.06
C THR A 226 3.08 16.78 -7.84
N LYS A 227 3.21 15.88 -8.81
CA LYS A 227 2.09 15.26 -9.52
C LYS A 227 1.83 13.88 -8.95
N ILE A 228 0.58 13.64 -8.58
CA ILE A 228 0.15 12.41 -7.90
C ILE A 228 -1.16 11.94 -8.51
N LYS A 229 -1.29 10.62 -8.70
CA LYS A 229 -2.51 9.99 -9.20
C LYS A 229 -2.75 8.68 -8.46
N GLU A 230 -3.99 8.45 -8.03
CA GLU A 230 -4.38 7.20 -7.37
C GLU A 230 -4.08 5.98 -8.26
N GLY A 231 -3.54 4.93 -7.63
CA GLY A 231 -3.15 3.69 -8.31
C GLY A 231 -1.88 3.80 -9.17
N SER A 232 -1.21 4.95 -9.20
CA SER A 232 0.06 5.10 -9.89
C SER A 232 1.22 4.57 -9.02
N TRP A 233 2.17 3.88 -9.64
CA TRP A 233 3.45 3.46 -9.06
C TRP A 233 4.50 4.57 -9.04
N ILE A 234 4.17 5.73 -9.60
CA ILE A 234 5.10 6.82 -9.82
C ILE A 234 4.53 8.08 -9.17
N VAL A 235 5.34 8.76 -8.37
CA VAL A 235 5.05 10.14 -7.93
C VAL A 235 6.13 11.05 -8.47
N LYS A 236 5.72 12.06 -9.25
CA LYS A 236 6.66 12.99 -9.90
C LYS A 236 6.80 14.26 -9.08
N HIS A 237 8.02 14.64 -8.78
CA HIS A 237 8.40 15.93 -8.20
C HIS A 237 9.18 16.74 -9.24
N THR A 238 8.72 17.95 -9.54
CA THR A 238 9.45 18.89 -10.40
C THR A 238 9.89 20.09 -9.57
N TYR A 239 11.21 20.30 -9.51
CA TYR A 239 11.83 21.34 -8.70
C TYR A 239 12.14 22.57 -9.53
N TYR A 240 11.81 23.73 -8.97
CA TYR A 240 12.02 25.04 -9.58
C TYR A 240 12.74 25.96 -8.61
N SER A 241 13.54 26.86 -9.16
CA SER A 241 14.09 28.00 -8.43
C SER A 241 13.03 29.03 -8.07
N SER A 242 13.36 29.96 -7.18
CA SER A 242 12.52 31.14 -6.88
C SER A 242 12.22 32.00 -8.12
N GLU A 243 13.09 31.96 -9.14
CA GLU A 243 12.94 32.64 -10.43
C GLU A 243 12.15 31.82 -11.47
N ASN A 244 11.59 30.65 -11.08
CA ASN A 244 10.85 29.72 -11.94
C ASN A 244 11.71 28.94 -12.97
N ASN A 245 13.03 28.96 -12.85
CA ASN A 245 13.90 28.09 -13.66
C ASN A 245 13.79 26.63 -13.20
N LEU A 246 13.62 25.70 -14.14
CA LEU A 246 13.61 24.26 -13.89
C LEU A 246 14.97 23.81 -13.33
N LYS A 247 14.96 23.18 -12.16
CA LYS A 247 16.16 22.62 -11.52
C LYS A 247 16.32 21.12 -11.81
N GLY A 248 15.22 20.38 -11.90
CA GLY A 248 15.22 18.96 -12.24
C GLY A 248 13.91 18.27 -11.91
N GLU A 249 13.77 17.03 -12.38
CA GLU A 249 12.63 16.16 -12.13
C GLU A 249 13.07 14.91 -11.39
N PHE A 250 12.25 14.48 -10.43
CA PHE A 250 12.48 13.33 -9.56
C PHE A 250 11.23 12.47 -9.54
N TYR A 251 11.37 11.17 -9.74
CA TYR A 251 10.26 10.25 -9.89
C TYR A 251 10.40 9.12 -8.87
N ASN A 252 9.60 9.17 -7.80
CA ASN A 252 9.55 8.10 -6.81
C ASN A 252 8.87 6.89 -7.41
N ILE A 253 9.54 5.73 -7.33
CA ILE A 253 8.91 4.44 -7.56
C ILE A 253 8.37 3.93 -6.23
N ASN A 254 7.06 3.76 -6.16
CA ASN A 254 6.37 3.43 -4.92
C ASN A 254 5.30 2.36 -5.14
N THR A 255 4.83 1.75 -4.05
CA THR A 255 3.58 0.99 -4.10
C THR A 255 2.46 1.92 -4.57
N PRO A 256 1.42 1.42 -5.27
CA PRO A 256 0.46 2.31 -5.88
C PRO A 256 -0.20 3.29 -4.90
N VAL A 257 -0.29 4.55 -5.31
CA VAL A 257 -0.79 5.62 -4.45
C VAL A 257 -2.24 5.38 -4.04
N GLU A 258 -2.52 5.59 -2.75
CA GLU A 258 -3.86 5.62 -2.19
C GLU A 258 -4.24 7.06 -1.82
N PHE A 259 -5.38 7.54 -2.32
CA PHE A 259 -5.97 8.80 -1.86
C PHE A 259 -6.87 8.58 -0.65
N TYR A 260 -6.81 9.50 0.31
CA TYR A 260 -7.64 9.59 1.49
C TYR A 260 -8.12 11.04 1.63
N PRO A 261 -9.14 11.32 2.48
CA PRO A 261 -9.53 12.71 2.75
C PRO A 261 -8.33 13.58 3.15
N GLY A 262 -8.02 14.58 2.33
CA GLY A 262 -6.92 15.53 2.53
C GLY A 262 -5.50 14.97 2.41
N LYS A 263 -5.30 13.72 1.95
CA LYS A 263 -3.94 13.16 1.81
C LYS A 263 -3.77 12.06 0.77
N ALA A 264 -2.55 11.90 0.29
CA ALA A 264 -2.08 10.71 -0.41
C ALA A 264 -1.21 9.86 0.52
N ARG A 265 -1.18 8.55 0.30
CA ARG A 265 -0.28 7.62 0.99
C ARG A 265 0.26 6.58 0.00
N TYR A 266 1.53 6.24 0.16
CA TYR A 266 2.19 5.12 -0.51
C TYR A 266 3.39 4.67 0.33
N ILE A 267 3.88 3.46 0.06
CA ILE A 267 5.19 3.01 0.54
C ILE A 267 6.22 3.28 -0.55
N ASP A 268 7.24 4.06 -0.21
CA ASP A 268 8.40 4.30 -1.03
C ASP A 268 9.25 3.04 -1.15
N LEU A 269 9.67 2.69 -2.37
CA LEU A 269 10.44 1.47 -2.62
C LEU A 269 11.95 1.75 -2.68
N GLU A 270 12.38 2.96 -2.30
CA GLU A 270 13.79 3.40 -2.26
C GLU A 270 14.53 3.31 -3.60
N VAL A 271 13.80 3.29 -4.72
CA VAL A 271 14.38 3.44 -6.06
C VAL A 271 13.71 4.61 -6.75
N ASP A 272 14.51 5.46 -7.37
CA ASP A 272 14.05 6.68 -7.99
C ASP A 272 14.59 6.81 -9.42
N VAL A 273 13.87 7.55 -10.25
CA VAL A 273 14.39 8.02 -11.54
C VAL A 273 14.54 9.53 -11.49
N VAL A 274 15.68 10.03 -11.94
CA VAL A 274 15.96 11.46 -11.99
C VAL A 274 16.17 11.93 -13.42
N LYS A 275 15.69 13.13 -13.76
CA LYS A 275 15.94 13.78 -15.05
C LYS A 275 16.40 15.22 -14.79
N ARG A 276 17.70 15.45 -14.97
CA ARG A 276 18.30 16.79 -14.88
C ARG A 276 18.15 17.54 -16.22
N PRO A 277 18.13 18.89 -16.21
CA PRO A 277 18.04 19.66 -17.44
C PRO A 277 19.19 19.33 -18.41
N GLY A 278 18.86 18.86 -19.61
CA GLY A 278 19.84 18.54 -20.66
C GLY A 278 20.57 17.21 -20.51
N GLU A 279 20.31 16.43 -19.45
CA GLU A 279 20.88 15.10 -19.24
C GLU A 279 19.86 14.00 -19.52
N GLU A 280 20.30 12.77 -19.78
CA GLU A 280 19.42 11.61 -19.88
C GLU A 280 18.85 11.17 -18.52
N PRO A 281 17.67 10.51 -18.47
CA PRO A 281 17.13 10.03 -17.21
C PRO A 281 18.01 8.91 -16.64
N GLU A 282 18.15 8.89 -15.32
CA GLU A 282 19.04 7.98 -14.59
C GLU A 282 18.26 7.32 -13.45
N ILE A 283 18.42 6.01 -13.28
CA ILE A 283 17.94 5.28 -12.09
C ILE A 283 18.97 5.48 -10.99
N ILE A 284 18.51 5.86 -9.79
CA ILE A 284 19.34 5.99 -8.60
C ILE A 284 18.82 5.09 -7.48
N ASP A 285 19.68 4.83 -6.49
CA ASP A 285 19.35 4.13 -5.24
C ASP A 285 18.90 2.67 -5.41
N LEU A 286 19.27 2.04 -6.52
CA LEU A 286 19.01 0.62 -6.80
C LEU A 286 19.55 -0.29 -5.69
N GLU A 287 20.73 0.03 -5.15
CA GLU A 287 21.37 -0.70 -4.06
C GLU A 287 20.57 -0.59 -2.75
N ILE A 288 19.86 0.53 -2.54
CA ILE A 288 19.00 0.72 -1.37
C ILE A 288 17.76 -0.17 -1.49
N LEU A 289 17.13 -0.22 -2.65
CA LEU A 289 16.01 -1.14 -2.93
C LEU A 289 16.43 -2.61 -2.69
N GLU A 290 17.61 -3.01 -3.17
CA GLU A 290 18.12 -4.37 -2.98
C GLU A 290 18.33 -4.68 -1.49
N LYS A 291 18.94 -3.76 -0.75
CA LYS A 291 19.12 -3.89 0.71
C LYS A 291 17.78 -4.03 1.45
N VAL A 292 16.77 -3.25 1.09
CA VAL A 292 15.42 -3.34 1.68
C VAL A 292 14.80 -4.73 1.43
N SER A 293 15.10 -5.34 0.29
CA SER A 293 14.69 -6.71 -0.04
C SER A 293 15.46 -7.75 0.79
N GLU A 294 16.78 -7.62 0.91
CA GLU A 294 17.65 -8.49 1.71
C GLU A 294 17.27 -8.48 3.21
N GLU A 295 16.91 -7.31 3.74
CA GLU A 295 16.40 -7.15 5.11
C GLU A 295 14.99 -7.75 5.29
N GLY A 296 14.35 -8.20 4.21
CA GLY A 296 13.08 -8.91 4.23
C GLY A 296 11.86 -8.01 4.40
N PHE A 297 12.00 -6.68 4.24
CA PHE A 297 10.86 -5.76 4.33
C PHE A 297 9.86 -5.96 3.20
N ILE A 298 10.37 -6.13 1.98
CA ILE A 298 9.58 -6.37 0.77
C ILE A 298 9.83 -7.77 0.22
N THR A 299 9.01 -8.21 -0.73
CA THR A 299 9.22 -9.48 -1.43
C THR A 299 10.09 -9.28 -2.66
N GLU A 300 10.81 -10.31 -3.09
CA GLU A 300 11.56 -10.31 -4.36
C GLU A 300 10.67 -9.93 -5.55
N LYS A 301 9.40 -10.41 -5.56
CA LYS A 301 8.41 -10.03 -6.57
C LYS A 301 8.17 -8.52 -6.62
N LEU A 302 8.09 -7.85 -5.47
CA LEU A 302 7.90 -6.41 -5.39
C LEU A 302 9.18 -5.64 -5.78
N THR A 303 10.35 -6.19 -5.44
CA THR A 303 11.65 -5.67 -5.88
C THR A 303 11.76 -5.66 -7.40
N GLU A 304 11.50 -6.80 -8.05
CA GLU A 304 11.56 -6.92 -9.51
C GLU A 304 10.51 -6.03 -10.19
N ALA A 305 9.32 -5.90 -9.58
CA ALA A 305 8.32 -4.96 -10.07
C ALA A 305 8.82 -3.51 -10.02
N ALA A 306 9.49 -3.09 -8.94
CA ALA A 306 10.05 -1.74 -8.83
C ALA A 306 11.15 -1.48 -9.88
N LYS A 307 12.04 -2.46 -10.10
CA LYS A 307 13.08 -2.41 -11.14
C LYS A 307 12.47 -2.26 -12.54
N GLU A 308 11.49 -3.09 -12.87
CA GLU A 308 10.77 -3.03 -14.15
C GLU A 308 10.13 -1.65 -14.37
N ILE A 309 9.57 -1.04 -13.31
CA ILE A 309 8.99 0.31 -13.40
C ILE A 309 10.06 1.37 -13.65
N ALA A 310 11.18 1.32 -12.94
CA ALA A 310 12.28 2.27 -13.11
C ALA A 310 12.86 2.21 -14.53
N GLU A 311 13.10 0.99 -15.05
CA GLU A 311 13.60 0.75 -16.40
C GLU A 311 12.64 1.29 -17.47
N LYS A 312 11.36 0.91 -17.43
CA LYS A 312 10.34 1.43 -18.35
C LYS A 312 10.22 2.95 -18.30
N LEU A 313 10.37 3.53 -17.11
CA LEU A 313 10.30 4.97 -16.95
C LEU A 313 11.48 5.67 -17.64
N VAL A 314 12.70 5.16 -17.48
CA VAL A 314 13.89 5.66 -18.20
C VAL A 314 13.69 5.55 -19.71
N GLU A 315 13.14 4.45 -20.21
CA GLU A 315 12.86 4.26 -21.64
C GLU A 315 11.79 5.22 -22.19
N THR A 316 10.76 5.52 -21.39
CA THR A 316 9.59 6.29 -21.85
C THR A 316 9.79 7.81 -21.73
N LEU A 317 10.59 8.28 -20.76
CA LEU A 317 10.78 9.70 -20.48
C LEU A 317 11.35 10.54 -21.64
N PRO A 318 12.26 10.03 -22.49
CA PRO A 318 12.73 10.75 -23.67
C PRO A 318 11.61 11.05 -24.69
N GLU A 319 10.64 10.14 -24.82
CA GLU A 319 9.56 10.21 -25.82
C GLU A 319 8.32 10.93 -25.29
N THR A 320 7.97 10.75 -24.01
CA THR A 320 6.75 11.28 -23.42
C THR A 320 7.02 12.23 -22.25
N LYS A 321 6.52 13.46 -22.36
CA LYS A 321 6.64 14.50 -21.30
C LYS A 321 5.42 14.59 -20.37
N LYS A 322 4.31 13.92 -20.67
CA LYS A 322 3.06 14.04 -19.90
C LYS A 322 3.00 12.96 -18.81
N TYR A 323 3.03 13.39 -17.56
CA TYR A 323 2.94 12.53 -16.38
C TYR A 323 1.70 11.61 -16.40
N GLU A 324 0.57 12.10 -16.90
CA GLU A 324 -0.69 11.36 -16.91
C GLU A 324 -0.58 10.05 -17.71
N HIS A 325 0.21 10.07 -18.79
CA HIS A 325 0.48 8.91 -19.62
C HIS A 325 1.38 7.91 -18.87
N LEU A 326 2.47 8.40 -18.26
CA LEU A 326 3.39 7.60 -17.46
C LEU A 326 2.63 6.90 -16.31
N ALA A 327 1.82 7.66 -15.58
CA ALA A 327 1.05 7.19 -14.42
C ALA A 327 0.00 6.12 -14.78
N GLU A 328 -0.48 6.10 -16.02
CA GLU A 328 -1.48 5.13 -16.50
C GLU A 328 -0.85 3.87 -17.10
N GLN A 329 0.22 4.04 -17.88
CA GLN A 329 0.79 2.97 -18.70
C GLN A 329 1.91 2.21 -18.02
N ILE A 330 2.70 2.88 -17.19
CA ILE A 330 3.84 2.27 -16.52
C ILE A 330 3.33 1.52 -15.30
N LYS A 331 3.09 0.22 -15.52
CA LYS A 331 2.70 -0.76 -14.51
C LYS A 331 3.57 -2.00 -14.63
N PRO A 332 3.90 -2.66 -13.52
CA PRO A 332 4.68 -3.88 -13.57
C PRO A 332 3.83 -5.02 -14.13
N LYS A 333 4.48 -5.99 -14.78
CA LYS A 333 3.84 -7.22 -15.24
C LYS A 333 3.60 -8.14 -14.03
N PHE A 334 2.65 -7.78 -13.17
CA PHE A 334 2.21 -8.70 -12.12
C PHE A 334 1.51 -9.91 -12.74
N GLN A 335 2.06 -11.11 -12.54
CA GLN A 335 1.22 -12.29 -12.44
C GLN A 335 0.48 -12.22 -11.10
N LEU A 336 -0.58 -11.42 -11.02
CA LEU A 336 -1.57 -11.59 -9.95
C LEU A 336 -2.03 -13.04 -10.08
N LEU A 337 -1.84 -13.87 -9.04
CA LEU A 337 -2.26 -15.27 -9.03
C LEU A 337 -3.63 -15.39 -9.68
N GLY A 338 -3.62 -15.83 -10.93
CA GLY A 338 -4.81 -15.94 -11.75
C GLY A 338 -5.62 -17.10 -11.22
N ASN A 339 -6.92 -16.86 -11.01
CA ASN A 339 -8.02 -17.83 -11.18
C ASN A 339 -7.70 -19.30 -10.87
N SER A 340 -6.99 -19.57 -9.79
CA SER A 340 -6.79 -20.90 -9.25
C SER A 340 -7.37 -20.86 -7.86
N ASP A 341 -8.38 -21.71 -7.67
CA ASP A 341 -9.17 -21.80 -6.46
C ASP A 341 -8.29 -21.97 -5.23
N CYS A 342 -8.16 -20.88 -4.45
CA CYS A 342 -7.76 -20.91 -3.04
C CYS A 342 -9.02 -20.78 -2.17
#